data_AF-A0A420IVC0-F1
#
_entry.id   AF-A0A420IVC0-F1
#
_cell.length_a   1.000
_cell.length_b   1.000
_cell.length_c   1.000
_cell.angle_alpha   90.00
_cell.angle_beta   90.00
_cell.angle_gamma   90.00
#
_symmetry.space_group_name_H-M   'P 1'
#
loop_
_entity.id
_entity.type
_entity.pdbx_description
1 polymer ?
#
loop_
_entity_poly.entity_id
_entity_poly.type
_entity_poly.pdbx_seq_one_letter_code
_entity_poly.pdbx_strand_id
1 'polypeptide(L)'
;IILTTGLSRDKIRYALSHRLTPQHHARGRRVVLNTLQRKRLIQWVTSSAANRCTKWKDIPALLEWDCGEKSIRAAFKKEGFFRRITGRKPPLTEQHRRDRLAWT
;
A
#
# COMPACT_ATOMS: atom_id res chain seq x y z
N ILE A 1 -45.51 19.20 12.30
CA ILE A 1 -44.16 18.61 12.06
C ILE A 1 -43.48 18.26 13.38
N ILE A 2 -43.06 19.21 14.23
CA ILE A 2 -42.37 18.88 15.51
C ILE A 2 -43.23 17.98 16.42
N LEU A 3 -44.47 18.37 16.69
CA LEU A 3 -45.40 17.61 17.55
C LEU A 3 -45.88 16.29 16.93
N THR A 4 -45.78 16.16 15.60
CA THR A 4 -46.28 14.98 14.86
C THR A 4 -45.18 13.95 14.60
N THR A 5 -43.92 14.37 14.51
CA THR A 5 -42.77 13.47 14.26
C THR A 5 -41.92 13.22 15.51
N GLY A 6 -42.13 13.98 16.60
CA GLY A 6 -41.34 13.87 17.83
C GLY A 6 -39.87 14.29 17.69
N LEU A 7 -39.47 14.85 16.54
CA LEU A 7 -38.10 15.25 16.27
C LEU A 7 -37.81 16.66 16.80
N SER A 8 -36.58 16.84 17.30
CA SER A 8 -36.07 18.18 17.66
C SER A 8 -36.13 19.13 16.46
N ARG A 9 -36.44 20.39 16.74
CA ARG A 9 -36.41 21.50 15.78
C ARG A 9 -35.09 21.56 14.99
N ASP A 10 -33.96 21.26 15.63
CA ASP A 10 -32.65 21.30 14.99
C ASP A 10 -32.45 20.17 13.99
N LYS A 11 -33.03 18.98 14.24
CA LYS A 11 -33.01 17.87 13.29
C LYS A 11 -33.84 18.18 12.04
N ILE A 12 -34.98 18.84 12.21
CA ILE A 12 -35.83 19.30 11.10
C ILE A 12 -35.10 20.37 10.29
N ARG A 13 -34.49 21.37 10.95
CA ARG A 13 -33.71 22.40 10.28
C ARG A 13 -32.53 21.79 9.52
N TYR A 14 -31.81 20.85 10.13
CA TYR A 14 -30.71 20.12 9.50
C TYR A 14 -31.18 19.36 8.26
N ALA A 15 -32.29 18.62 8.35
CA ALA A 15 -32.83 17.86 7.21
C ALA A 15 -33.28 18.74 6.05
N LEU A 16 -33.85 19.91 6.33
CA LEU A 16 -34.27 20.87 5.31
C LEU A 16 -33.07 21.58 4.64
N SER A 17 -31.98 21.81 5.37
CA SER A 17 -30.82 22.54 4.87
C SER A 17 -29.74 21.68 4.23
N HIS A 18 -29.73 20.36 4.50
CA HIS A 18 -28.72 19.43 3.98
C HIS A 18 -29.27 18.61 2.81
N ARG A 19 -28.38 18.16 1.92
CA ARG A 19 -28.78 17.30 0.79
C ARG A 19 -29.28 15.95 1.31
N LEU A 20 -30.28 15.40 0.61
CA LEU A 20 -30.84 14.08 0.92
C LEU A 20 -29.79 12.96 0.81
N THR A 21 -28.83 13.11 -0.10
CA THR A 21 -27.75 12.14 -0.26
C THR A 21 -26.68 12.30 0.82
N PRO A 22 -26.22 11.20 1.44
CA PRO A 22 -25.16 11.25 2.44
C PRO A 22 -23.92 11.95 1.91
N GLN A 23 -23.50 13.02 2.58
CA GLN A 23 -22.28 13.74 2.23
C GLN A 23 -21.11 13.23 3.09
N HIS A 24 -20.12 12.60 2.45
CA HIS A 24 -18.98 12.02 3.15
C HIS A 24 -17.87 13.05 3.40
N HIS A 25 -18.05 13.85 4.45
CA HIS A 25 -17.08 14.88 4.85
C HIS A 25 -15.93 14.31 5.69
N ALA A 26 -16.22 13.35 6.55
CA ALA A 26 -15.21 12.74 7.42
C ALA A 26 -14.43 11.67 6.64
N ARG A 27 -13.16 11.93 6.34
CA ARG A 27 -12.26 10.89 5.83
C ARG A 27 -11.53 10.25 7.00
N GLY A 28 -11.43 8.93 6.98
CA GLY A 28 -10.64 8.18 7.96
C GLY A 28 -9.16 8.60 7.98
N ARG A 29 -8.40 8.00 8.90
CA ARG A 29 -6.99 8.33 9.11
C ARG A 29 -6.21 8.27 7.79
N ARG A 30 -5.42 9.33 7.53
CA ARG A 30 -4.56 9.40 6.35
C ARG A 30 -3.44 8.38 6.44
N VAL A 31 -3.01 7.90 5.27
CA VAL A 31 -1.84 7.01 5.15
C VAL A 31 -0.59 7.77 5.57
N VAL A 32 0.30 7.11 6.32
CA VAL A 32 1.53 7.71 6.88
C VAL A 32 2.46 8.21 5.78
N LEU A 33 2.65 7.43 4.71
CA LEU A 33 3.56 7.78 3.62
C LEU A 33 2.86 8.62 2.54
N ASN A 34 3.49 9.76 2.21
CA ASN A 34 3.04 10.66 1.17
C ASN A 34 3.25 10.06 -0.25
N THR A 35 2.70 10.68 -1.28
CA THR A 35 2.77 10.13 -2.65
C THR A 35 4.19 10.05 -3.20
N LEU A 36 5.06 11.01 -2.88
CA LEU A 36 6.46 11.01 -3.34
C LEU A 36 7.27 9.90 -2.68
N GLN A 37 7.12 9.71 -1.37
CA GLN A 37 7.75 8.65 -0.59
C GLN A 37 7.33 7.28 -1.12
N ARG A 38 6.05 7.07 -1.45
CA ARG A 38 5.59 5.81 -2.03
C ARG A 38 6.23 5.53 -3.39
N LYS A 39 6.31 6.53 -4.29
CA LYS A 39 6.98 6.36 -5.58
C LYS A 39 8.48 6.07 -5.42
N ARG A 40 9.16 6.79 -4.50
CA ARG A 40 10.56 6.54 -4.15
C ARG A 40 10.76 5.12 -3.60
N LEU A 41 9.84 4.63 -2.78
CA LEU A 41 9.87 3.25 -2.27
C LEU A 41 9.82 2.23 -3.41
N ILE A 42 8.93 2.44 -4.40
CA ILE A 42 8.84 1.55 -5.57
C ILE A 42 10.14 1.57 -6.36
N GLN A 43 10.65 2.77 -6.69
CA GLN A 43 11.91 2.93 -7.42
C GLN A 43 13.08 2.25 -6.70
N TRP A 44 13.16 2.41 -5.38
CA TRP A 44 14.21 1.78 -4.58
C TRP A 44 14.08 0.26 -4.59
N VAL A 45 12.88 -0.30 -4.45
CA VAL A 45 12.65 -1.75 -4.48
C VAL A 45 12.93 -2.35 -5.87
N THR A 46 12.64 -1.62 -6.95
CA THR A 46 12.88 -2.12 -8.31
C THR A 46 14.32 -1.98 -8.76
N SER A 47 15.10 -1.08 -8.17
CA SER A 47 16.50 -0.81 -8.55
C SER A 47 17.46 -2.02 -8.42
N SER A 48 17.21 -2.95 -7.50
CA SER A 48 18.10 -4.09 -7.26
C SER A 48 17.35 -5.34 -6.79
N ALA A 49 17.89 -6.51 -7.12
CA ALA A 49 17.38 -7.80 -6.61
C ALA A 49 17.53 -7.90 -5.08
N ALA A 50 18.61 -7.36 -4.51
CA ALA A 50 18.81 -7.34 -3.07
C ALA A 50 17.71 -6.52 -2.37
N ASN A 51 17.44 -5.31 -2.88
CA ASN A 51 16.39 -4.42 -2.36
C ASN A 51 15.01 -5.08 -2.43
N ARG A 52 14.73 -5.82 -3.51
CA ARG A 52 13.49 -6.58 -3.66
C ARG A 52 13.31 -7.67 -2.60
N CYS A 53 14.39 -8.26 -2.12
CA CYS A 53 14.40 -9.35 -1.14
C CYS A 53 14.45 -8.91 0.33
N THR A 54 14.77 -7.64 0.61
CA THR A 54 14.81 -7.09 2.00
C THR A 54 13.51 -7.35 2.76
N LYS A 55 13.49 -7.64 4.07
CA LYS A 55 12.19 -7.84 4.74
C LYS A 55 11.49 -6.49 4.93
N TRP A 56 10.16 -6.45 4.80
CA TRP A 56 9.41 -5.19 4.89
C TRP A 56 9.58 -4.45 6.22
N LYS A 57 9.83 -5.18 7.31
CA LYS A 57 10.12 -4.61 8.64
C LYS A 57 11.46 -3.88 8.72
N ASP A 58 12.41 -4.22 7.85
CA ASP A 58 13.77 -3.67 7.88
C ASP A 58 13.87 -2.41 6.99
N ILE A 59 12.94 -2.24 6.04
CA ILE A 59 12.91 -1.13 5.08
C ILE A 59 12.87 0.26 5.77
N PRO A 60 12.04 0.50 6.82
CA PRO A 60 12.02 1.80 7.48
C PRO A 60 13.38 2.20 8.05
N ALA A 61 14.09 1.26 8.67
CA ALA A 61 15.43 1.51 9.19
C ALA A 61 16.44 1.81 8.07
N LEU A 62 16.38 1.06 6.95
CA LEU A 62 17.26 1.26 5.80
C LEU A 62 17.06 2.59 5.07
N LEU A 63 15.82 3.10 5.08
CA LEU A 63 15.46 4.38 4.43
C LEU A 63 15.40 5.55 5.41
N GLU A 64 15.72 5.32 6.69
CA GLU A 64 15.64 6.30 7.78
C GLU A 64 14.24 6.93 7.90
N TRP A 65 13.20 6.11 7.75
CA TRP A 65 11.81 6.55 7.85
C TRP A 65 11.23 6.19 9.21
N ASP A 66 10.64 7.19 9.88
CA ASP A 66 9.87 7.00 11.10
C ASP A 66 8.49 6.41 10.79
N CYS A 67 8.45 5.14 10.41
CA CYS A 67 7.21 4.41 10.16
C CYS A 67 7.33 2.91 10.44
N GLY A 68 6.23 2.29 10.85
CA GLY A 68 6.20 0.85 11.07
C GLY A 68 6.02 0.04 9.78
N GLU A 69 6.28 -1.27 9.86
CA GLU A 69 6.11 -2.22 8.75
C GLU A 69 4.73 -2.11 8.06
N LYS A 70 3.66 -1.93 8.84
CA LYS A 70 2.29 -1.81 8.31
C LYS A 70 2.14 -0.62 7.35
N SER A 71 2.86 0.47 7.58
CA SER A 71 2.86 1.64 6.69
C SER A 71 3.52 1.32 5.35
N ILE A 72 4.61 0.56 5.37
CA ILE A 72 5.30 0.07 4.17
C ILE A 72 4.38 -0.88 3.36
N ARG A 73 3.71 -1.83 4.03
CA ARG A 73 2.74 -2.73 3.39
C ARG A 73 1.61 -1.96 2.72
N ALA A 74 1.04 -0.98 3.44
CA ALA A 74 -0.03 -0.14 2.92
C ALA A 74 0.44 0.70 1.72
N ALA A 75 1.68 1.20 1.75
CA ALA A 75 2.27 1.93 0.64
C ALA A 75 2.40 1.04 -0.61
N PHE A 76 2.96 -0.17 -0.49
CA PHE A 76 3.04 -1.10 -1.62
C PHE A 76 1.67 -1.44 -2.19
N LYS A 77 0.69 -1.75 -1.33
CA LYS A 77 -0.68 -2.05 -1.76
C LYS A 77 -1.30 -0.88 -2.54
N LYS A 78 -1.05 0.36 -2.10
CA LYS A 78 -1.59 1.57 -2.74
C LYS A 78 -0.97 1.86 -4.10
N GLU A 79 0.31 1.54 -4.28
CA GLU A 79 1.00 1.62 -5.57
C GLU A 79 0.81 0.36 -6.43
N GLY A 80 -0.01 -0.61 -6.01
CA GLY A 80 -0.26 -1.86 -6.74
C GLY A 80 0.95 -2.79 -6.82
N PHE A 81 1.94 -2.61 -5.95
CA PHE A 81 3.15 -3.42 -5.95
C PHE A 81 2.97 -4.70 -5.13
N PHE A 82 3.24 -5.83 -5.75
CA PHE A 82 3.24 -7.14 -5.12
C PHE A 82 4.62 -7.79 -5.24
N ARG A 83 5.09 -8.40 -4.16
CA ARG A 83 6.33 -9.18 -4.21
C ARG A 83 6.10 -10.49 -4.92
N ARG A 84 6.86 -10.71 -5.98
CA ARG A 84 7.01 -12.04 -6.56
C ARG A 84 7.93 -12.87 -5.67
N ILE A 85 7.42 -13.97 -5.14
CA ILE A 85 8.24 -14.96 -4.45
C ILE A 85 9.07 -15.67 -5.53
N THR A 86 10.39 -15.60 -5.42
CA THR A 86 11.26 -16.30 -6.37
C THR A 86 11.37 -17.75 -5.92
N GLY A 87 11.00 -18.69 -6.78
CA GLY A 87 11.18 -20.12 -6.50
C GLY A 87 12.66 -20.45 -6.33
N ARG A 88 12.98 -21.42 -5.45
CA ARG A 88 14.34 -21.96 -5.35
C ARG A 88 14.66 -22.66 -6.66
N LYS A 89 15.70 -22.18 -7.37
CA LYS A 89 16.23 -22.89 -8.53
C LYS A 89 17.08 -24.07 -8.04
N PRO A 90 17.03 -25.24 -8.70
CA PRO A 90 17.99 -26.30 -8.42
C PRO A 90 19.41 -25.80 -8.69
N PRO A 91 20.42 -26.30 -7.94
CA PRO A 91 21.80 -25.91 -8.15
C PRO A 91 22.24 -26.28 -9.57
N LEU A 92 22.76 -25.29 -10.31
CA LEU A 92 23.21 -25.46 -11.69
C LEU A 92 24.70 -25.80 -11.68
N THR A 93 25.03 -27.08 -11.86
CA THR A 93 26.41 -27.55 -12.00
C THR A 93 27.04 -26.96 -13.26
N GLU A 94 28.38 -26.94 -13.31
CA GLU A 94 29.11 -26.48 -14.50
C GLU A 94 28.74 -27.30 -15.73
N GLN A 95 28.60 -28.62 -15.56
CA GLN A 95 28.19 -29.52 -16.64
C GLN A 95 26.83 -29.14 -17.20
N HIS A 96 25.83 -28.92 -16.34
CA HIS A 96 24.51 -28.46 -16.78
C HIS A 96 24.54 -27.11 -17.52
N ARG A 97 25.51 -26.23 -17.23
CA ARG A 97 25.68 -24.98 -18.00
C ARG A 97 26.22 -25.24 -19.39
N ARG A 98 27.26 -26.08 -19.51
CA ARG A 98 27.84 -26.45 -20.81
C ARG A 98 26.81 -27.15 -21.69
N ASP A 99 26.10 -28.13 -21.16
CA ASP A 99 25.10 -28.90 -21.91
C ASP A 99 23.96 -27.99 -22.42
N ARG A 100 23.52 -27.03 -21.62
CA ARG A 100 22.50 -26.05 -22.03
C ARG A 100 22.98 -25.06 -23.07
N LEU A 101 24.25 -24.64 -23.01
CA LEU A 101 24.84 -23.74 -24.00
C LEU A 101 25.12 -24.44 -25.32
N ALA A 102 25.42 -25.74 -25.29
CA ALA A 102 25.61 -26.56 -26.48
C ALA A 102 24.29 -26.89 -27.20
N TRP A 103 23.15 -26.81 -26.51
CA TRP A 103 21.80 -27.04 -27.06
C TRP A 103 21.17 -25.76 -27.65
N THR A 104 21.94 -25.00 -28.42
CA THR A 104 21.45 -23.92 -29.30
C THR A 104 21.47 -24.39 -30.75
#